data_AF-A0A914UBG7-F1
#
_entry.id   AF-A0A914UBG7-F1
#
_cell.length_a   1.000
_cell.length_b   1.000
_cell.length_c   1.000
_cell.angle_alpha   90.00
_cell.angle_beta   90.00
_cell.angle_gamma   90.00
#
_symmetry.space_group_name_H-M   'P 1'
#
loop_
_entity.id
_entity.type
_entity.pdbx_description
1 polymer ?
#
loop_
_entity_poly.entity_id
_entity_poly.type
_entity_poly.pdbx_seq_one_letter_code
_entity_poly.pdbx_strand_id
1 'polypeptide(L)' 'MLSQKVLNILYSRGTSATSLRYNSVYTLPKRFYKNVTVSGEENNGETLYSIQLDDKNLKTLAGKVLKVSNFYPLYNK' A
#
# COMPACT_ATOMS: atom_id res chain seq x y z
N MET A 1 -8.01 -13.65 17.80
CA MET A 1 -8.70 -14.96 17.73
C MET A 1 -9.93 -14.83 16.86
N LEU A 2 -10.01 -15.55 15.75
CA LEU A 2 -11.22 -15.62 14.90
C LEU A 2 -12.23 -16.60 15.52
N SER A 3 -13.52 -16.26 15.45
CA SER A 3 -14.60 -17.06 16.05
C SER A 3 -14.91 -18.32 15.22
N GLN A 4 -15.15 -19.44 15.90
CA GLN A 4 -15.51 -20.75 15.34
C GLN A 4 -16.71 -20.69 14.37
N LYS A 5 -17.61 -19.70 14.53
CA LYS A 5 -18.73 -19.47 13.61
C LYS A 5 -18.27 -19.06 12.21
N VAL A 6 -17.19 -18.30 12.10
CA VAL A 6 -16.64 -17.85 10.81
C VAL A 6 -16.04 -19.03 10.05
N LEU A 7 -15.35 -19.92 10.76
CA LEU A 7 -14.72 -21.09 10.17
C LEU A 7 -15.75 -22.08 9.60
N ASN A 8 -16.87 -22.32 10.30
CA ASN A 8 -17.91 -23.27 9.84
C ASN A 8 -18.69 -22.78 8.61
N ILE A 9 -18.76 -21.47 8.37
CA ILE A 9 -19.38 -20.91 7.15
C ILE A 9 -18.47 -21.13 5.93
N LEU A 10 -17.15 -21.11 6.12
CA LEU A 10 -16.17 -21.35 5.06
C LEU A 10 -16.18 -22.80 4.56
N TYR A 11 -16.43 -23.78 5.43
CA TYR A 11 -16.37 -25.20 5.06
C TYR A 11 -17.71 -25.84 4.63
N SER A 12 -18.85 -25.21 4.94
CA SER A 12 -20.18 -25.80 4.66
C SER A 12 -20.76 -25.47 3.27
N ARG A 13 -20.07 -24.64 2.46
CA ARG A 13 -20.50 -24.31 1.08
C ARG A 13 -19.57 -24.85 0.01
N GLY A 14 -18.92 -25.98 0.30
CA GLY A 14 -18.16 -26.74 -0.69
C GLY A 14 -19.06 -27.63 -1.51
N THR A 15 -19.61 -27.11 -2.61
CA THR A 15 -19.82 -27.85 -3.87
C THR A 15 -20.24 -26.88 -4.97
N SER A 16 -19.58 -27.05 -6.12
CA SER A 16 -19.95 -26.50 -7.45
C SER A 16 -19.34 -25.15 -7.82
N ALA A 17 -18.09 -25.25 -8.26
CA ALA A 17 -17.63 -24.86 -9.59
C ALA A 17 -17.98 -23.46 -10.15
N THR A 18 -16.91 -22.83 -10.66
CA THR A 18 -16.84 -21.73 -11.64
C THR A 18 -17.17 -20.32 -11.15
N SER A 19 -16.16 -19.45 -11.24
CA SER A 19 -16.26 -17.98 -11.16
C SER A 19 -16.64 -17.40 -9.78
N LEU A 20 -15.76 -17.54 -8.78
CA LEU A 20 -15.66 -16.54 -7.72
C LEU A 20 -15.03 -15.28 -8.30
N ARG A 21 -15.86 -14.48 -8.98
CA ARG A 21 -15.56 -13.05 -9.19
C ARG A 21 -15.38 -12.47 -7.80
N TYR A 22 -14.14 -12.16 -7.44
CA TYR A 22 -13.80 -11.40 -6.25
C TYR A 22 -14.45 -10.01 -6.37
N ASN A 23 -15.71 -9.92 -5.96
CA ASN A 23 -16.48 -8.68 -5.88
C ASN A 23 -16.16 -7.97 -4.55
N SER A 24 -14.87 -7.94 -4.19
CA SER A 24 -14.39 -7.14 -3.08
C SER A 24 -14.14 -5.75 -3.64
N VAL A 25 -15.17 -4.89 -3.57
CA VAL A 25 -15.02 -3.45 -3.78
C VAL A 25 -14.00 -2.96 -2.73
N TYR A 26 -12.72 -2.99 -3.08
CA TYR A 26 -11.71 -2.22 -2.37
C TYR A 26 -12.08 -0.76 -2.60
N THR A 27 -12.75 -0.15 -1.63
CA THR A 27 -12.97 1.30 -1.62
C THR A 27 -11.60 1.95 -1.54
N LEU A 28 -11.07 2.37 -2.69
CA LEU A 28 -9.86 3.18 -2.75
C LEU A 28 -10.15 4.48 -1.99
N PRO A 29 -9.35 4.83 -0.98
CA PRO A 29 -9.55 6.07 -0.25
C PRO A 29 -9.39 7.25 -1.21
N LYS A 30 -10.20 8.29 -1.02
CA LYS A 30 -9.99 9.57 -1.70
C LYS A 30 -8.60 10.10 -1.36
N ARG A 31 -7.95 10.77 -2.32
CA ARG A 31 -6.69 11.46 -2.08
C ARG A 31 -6.85 12.40 -0.89
N PHE A 32 -6.02 12.23 0.13
CA PHE A 32 -6.07 13.00 1.38
C PHE A 32 -4.92 14.01 1.50
N TYR A 33 -4.06 14.09 0.49
CA TYR A 33 -2.93 15.01 0.42
C TYR A 33 -3.06 15.96 -0.78
N LYS A 34 -2.44 17.12 -0.69
CA LYS A 34 -2.36 18.09 -1.80
C LYS A 34 -1.01 18.06 -2.49
N ASN A 35 0.07 18.05 -1.71
CA ASN A 35 1.44 18.18 -2.17
C ASN A 35 2.20 16.86 -1.99
N VAL A 36 3.08 16.58 -2.95
CA VAL A 36 4.03 15.47 -2.89
C VAL A 36 5.42 16.04 -3.08
N THR A 37 6.29 15.80 -2.11
CA THR A 37 7.69 16.22 -2.15
C THR A 37 8.58 15.00 -2.06
N VAL A 38 9.69 15.04 -2.81
CA VAL A 38 10.71 13.99 -2.79
C VAL A 38 12.02 14.61 -2.36
N SER A 39 12.65 14.01 -1.35
CA SER A 39 13.94 14.43 -0.82
C SER A 39 14.94 13.27 -0.90
N GLY A 40 16.14 13.54 -1.42
CA GLY A 40 17.24 12.59 -1.46
C GLY A 40 18.25 12.86 -0.35
N GLU A 41 18.80 11.79 0.21
CA GLU A 41 19.94 11.83 1.13
C GLU A 41 21.00 10.81 0.66
N GLU A 42 22.27 11.18 0.72
CA GLU A 42 23.36 10.23 0.45
C GLU A 42 23.67 9.43 1.72
N ASN A 43 23.76 8.12 1.57
CA ASN A 43 24.09 7.19 2.65
C ASN A 43 25.01 6.10 2.09
N ASN A 44 26.26 6.06 2.57
CA ASN A 44 27.27 5.07 2.18
C ASN A 44 27.45 4.87 0.66
N GLY A 45 27.42 5.97 -0.11
CA GLY A 45 27.60 5.91 -1.57
C GLY A 45 26.33 5.57 -2.36
N GLU A 46 25.18 5.42 -1.68
CA GLU A 46 23.88 5.29 -2.31
C GLU A 46 23.02 6.53 -2.03
N THR A 47 22.21 6.96 -2.99
CA THR A 47 21.19 7.98 -2.75
C THR A 47 19.88 7.31 -2.36
N LEU A 48 19.36 7.64 -1.18
CA LEU A 48 18.06 7.19 -0.70
C LEU A 48 17.05 8.33 -0.77
N TYR A 49 15.89 8.07 -1.35
CA TYR A 49 14.81 9.02 -1.46
C TYR A 49 13.73 8.74 -0.42
N SER A 50 13.22 9.80 0.20
CA SER A 50 11.99 9.81 1.00
C SER A 50 10.89 10.58 0.29
N ILE A 51 9.65 10.14 0.49
CA ILE A 51 8.44 10.77 -0.05
C ILE A 51 7.68 11.42 1.10
N GLN A 52 7.24 12.66 0.89
CA GLN A 52 6.42 13.41 1.84
C GLN A 52 5.05 13.75 1.22
N LEU A 53 4.00 13.58 2.02
CA LEU A 53 2.63 13.98 1.70
C LEU A 53 2.24 15.13 2.65
N ASP A 54 2.03 16.33 2.13
CA ASP A 54 1.79 17.55 2.93
C ASP A 54 2.75 17.66 4.14
N ASP A 55 4.06 17.63 3.85
CA ASP A 55 5.16 17.76 4.82
C ASP A 55 5.33 16.57 5.80
N LYS A 56 4.57 15.48 5.63
CA LYS A 56 4.70 14.26 6.45
C LYS A 56 5.36 13.14 5.67
N ASN A 57 6.39 12.54 6.26
CA ASN A 57 7.05 11.35 5.70
C ASN A 57 6.06 10.21 5.50
N LEU A 58 6.02 9.67 4.29
CA LEU A 58 5.31 8.44 3.98
C LEU A 58 5.98 7.28 4.73
N LYS A 59 5.15 6.45 5.35
CA LYS A 59 5.59 5.31 6.17
C LYS A 59 5.06 4.00 5.61
N THR A 60 5.84 2.95 5.78
CA THR A 60 5.42 1.56 5.58
C THR A 60 4.34 1.18 6.61
N LEU A 61 3.65 0.06 6.38
CA LEU A 61 2.68 -0.49 7.35
C LEU A 61 3.32 -0.79 8.72
N ALA A 62 4.63 -1.02 8.76
CA ALA A 62 5.40 -1.21 9.98
C ALA A 62 5.75 0.11 10.71
N GLY A 63 5.30 1.27 10.21
CA GLY A 63 5.53 2.58 10.81
C GLY A 63 6.91 3.20 10.53
N LYS A 64 7.78 2.51 9.79
CA LYS A 64 9.09 3.03 9.36
C LYS A 64 8.94 3.96 8.15
N VAL A 65 9.72 5.03 8.08
CA VAL A 65 9.77 5.92 6.90
C VAL A 65 10.14 5.10 5.67
N LEU A 66 9.39 5.28 4.59
CA LEU A 66 9.68 4.64 3.33
C LEU A 66 10.92 5.31 2.71
N LYS A 67 11.97 4.52 2.50
CA LYS A 67 13.18 4.90 1.78
C LYS A 67 13.27 4.06 0.52
N VAL A 68 13.56 4.69 -0.62
CA VAL A 68 13.72 4.01 -1.91
C VAL A 68 15.05 4.43 -2.54
N SER A 69 15.79 3.49 -3.11
CA SER A 69 17.10 3.77 -3.73
C SER A 69 16.99 4.30 -5.18
N ASN A 70 15.89 4.00 -5.87
CA ASN A 70 15.65 4.42 -7.24
C ASN A 70 14.38 5.25 -7.33
N PHE A 71 14.51 6.51 -7.75
CA PHE A 71 13.39 7.39 -8.04
C PHE A 71 13.44 7.85 -9.50
N TYR A 72 12.47 7.41 -10.30
CA TYR A 72 12.33 7.81 -11.71
C TYR A 72 11.19 8.85 -11.82
N PRO A 73 11.50 10.16 -11.90
CA PRO A 73 10.47 11.15 -12.12
C PRO A 73 9.83 10.92 -13.50
N LEU A 74 8.55 10.57 -13.51
CA LEU A 74 7.76 10.53 -14.72
C LEU A 74 7.33 11.96 -15.04
N TYR A 75 8.02 12.60 -15.98
CA TYR A 75 7.61 13.90 -16.51
C TYR A 75 6.49 13.67 -17.54
N ASN A 76 5.27 14.06 -17.21
CA ASN A 76 4.25 14.26 -18.24
C ASN A 76 4.55 15.61 -18.93
N LYS A 77 4.84 15.54 -20.25
CA LYS A 77 4.96 16.71 -21.12
C LYS A 77 3.60 17.36 -21.36
#